data_AF-A0A257H1K4-F1
#
_entry.id   AF-A0A257H1K4-F1
#
_cell.length_a   1.000
_cell.length_b   1.000
_cell.length_c   1.000
_cell.angle_alpha   90.00
_cell.angle_beta   90.00
_cell.angle_gamma   90.00
#
_symmetry.space_group_name_H-M   'P 1'
#
loop_
_entity.id
_entity.type
_entity.pdbx_description
1 polymer ?
#
loop_
_entity_poly.entity_id
_entity_poly.type
_entity_poly.pdbx_seq_one_letter_code
_entity_poly.pdbx_strand_id
1 'polypeptide(L)'
;KDSKVIYHDVPDKMDFISRYSHHLCFENSSTTGYLTEKIFDPIYVGSVPVYAGDPMASKWIHKDAFIDCLLLEPAEILHRIQASDELMKLVSAQRESLSLVSFEEMSDRIASFNARVTASVASGQQRPQGLVSRALAVLRHSLNRE
;
A
#
# COMPACT_ATOMS: atom_id res chain seq x y z
N LYS A 1 32.30 -15.74 -0.92
CA LYS A 1 31.11 -14.91 -0.54
C LYS A 1 29.99 -15.35 -1.47
N ASP A 2 29.42 -16.52 -1.21
CA ASP A 2 28.38 -17.13 -2.05
C ASP A 2 27.02 -16.57 -1.68
N SER A 3 26.86 -15.26 -1.92
CA SER A 3 25.78 -14.45 -1.34
C SER A 3 24.64 -14.22 -2.33
N LYS A 4 24.21 -15.26 -3.05
CA LYS A 4 22.98 -15.17 -3.84
C LYS A 4 21.84 -15.76 -3.02
N VAL A 5 21.00 -14.89 -2.48
CA VAL A 5 19.70 -15.32 -1.93
C VAL A 5 18.83 -15.72 -3.11
N ILE A 6 18.39 -16.98 -3.14
CA ILE A 6 17.41 -17.46 -4.11
C ILE A 6 16.04 -17.32 -3.45
N TYR A 7 15.08 -16.70 -4.12
CA TYR A 7 13.76 -16.42 -3.56
C TYR A 7 13.06 -17.67 -2.99
N HIS A 8 13.21 -18.82 -3.67
CA HIS A 8 12.64 -20.09 -3.22
C HIS A 8 13.24 -20.64 -1.92
N ASP A 9 14.43 -20.17 -1.52
CA ASP A 9 15.11 -20.57 -0.29
C ASP A 9 14.74 -19.66 0.90
N VAL A 10 13.80 -18.73 0.70
CA VAL A 10 13.25 -17.87 1.75
C VAL A 10 11.91 -18.47 2.19
N PRO A 11 11.89 -19.35 3.21
CA PRO A 11 10.67 -20.04 3.63
C PRO A 11 9.64 -19.10 4.25
N ASP A 12 10.09 -18.00 4.85
CA ASP A 12 9.24 -17.00 5.49
C ASP A 12 9.72 -15.59 5.10
N LYS A 13 8.84 -14.85 4.42
CA LYS A 13 9.11 -13.48 3.97
C LYS A 13 9.30 -12.52 5.15
N MET A 14 8.48 -12.63 6.19
CA MET A 14 8.49 -11.72 7.33
C MET A 14 9.74 -11.92 8.18
N ASP A 15 10.12 -13.17 8.45
CA ASP A 15 11.36 -13.50 9.14
C ASP A 15 12.60 -13.07 8.33
N PHE A 16 12.54 -13.11 7.00
CA PHE A 16 13.61 -12.59 6.18
C PHE A 16 13.71 -11.06 6.25
N ILE A 17 12.60 -10.34 6.12
CA ILE A 17 12.58 -8.88 6.17
C ILE A 17 13.03 -8.36 7.54
N SER A 18 12.67 -9.02 8.65
CA SER A 18 13.02 -8.58 10.01
C SER A 18 14.53 -8.51 10.28
N ARG A 19 15.35 -9.21 9.48
CA ARG A 19 16.81 -9.22 9.57
C ARG A 19 17.46 -7.96 8.99
N TYR A 20 16.70 -7.13 8.29
CA TYR A 20 17.18 -5.93 7.62
C TYR A 20 16.52 -4.67 8.20
N SER A 21 17.32 -3.62 8.39
CA SER A 21 16.81 -2.33 8.87
C SER A 21 15.91 -1.63 7.85
N HIS A 22 16.04 -1.96 6.55
CA HIS A 22 15.28 -1.36 5.46
C HIS A 22 14.77 -2.41 4.48
N HIS A 23 13.65 -2.11 3.82
CA HIS A 23 13.05 -2.93 2.77
C HIS A 23 12.63 -2.09 1.57
N LEU A 24 13.14 -2.42 0.39
CA LEU A 24 12.68 -1.85 -0.87
C LEU A 24 11.31 -2.44 -1.21
N CYS A 25 10.26 -1.62 -1.19
CA CYS A 25 8.87 -2.06 -1.29
C CYS A 25 8.11 -1.31 -2.40
N PHE A 26 8.67 -1.28 -3.61
CA PHE A 26 8.04 -0.59 -4.73
C PHE A 26 6.82 -1.35 -5.25
N GLU A 27 5.78 -0.59 -5.58
CA GLU A 27 4.65 -1.09 -6.32
C GLU A 27 5.01 -1.29 -7.80
N ASN A 28 4.23 -2.12 -8.47
CA ASN A 28 4.42 -2.38 -9.91
C ASN A 28 4.18 -1.12 -10.77
N SER A 29 3.46 -0.13 -10.24
CA SER A 29 3.19 1.15 -10.89
C SER A 29 2.91 2.22 -9.84
N SER A 30 3.21 3.48 -10.16
CA SER A 30 2.76 4.61 -9.35
C SER A 30 1.34 4.99 -9.75
N THR A 31 0.39 4.86 -8.83
CA THR A 31 -1.03 5.15 -9.09
C THR A 31 -1.71 5.58 -7.80
N THR A 32 -2.47 6.68 -7.86
CA THR A 32 -3.23 7.18 -6.72
C THR A 32 -4.19 6.13 -6.16
N GLY A 33 -4.07 5.84 -4.86
CA GLY A 33 -4.85 4.83 -4.15
C GLY A 33 -4.35 3.39 -4.32
N TYR A 34 -3.27 3.15 -5.07
CA TYR A 34 -2.68 1.82 -5.23
C TYR A 34 -1.63 1.55 -4.14
N LEU A 35 -2.13 1.30 -2.92
CA LEU A 35 -1.35 0.97 -1.74
C LEU A 35 -1.58 -0.50 -1.38
N THR A 36 -0.57 -1.35 -1.47
CA THR A 36 -0.70 -2.80 -1.22
C THR A 36 0.05 -3.26 0.03
N GLU A 37 0.09 -4.56 0.29
CA GLU A 37 0.81 -5.18 1.41
C GLU A 37 2.30 -4.80 1.46
N LYS A 38 2.92 -4.45 0.33
CA LYS A 38 4.37 -4.25 0.22
C LYS A 38 4.93 -3.24 1.21
N ILE A 39 4.23 -2.14 1.48
CA ILE A 39 4.66 -1.14 2.46
C ILE A 39 4.36 -1.58 3.90
N PHE A 40 3.33 -2.40 4.11
CA PHE A 40 2.91 -2.84 5.43
C PHE A 40 3.80 -3.96 5.98
N ASP A 41 4.29 -4.86 5.13
CA ASP A 41 5.19 -5.96 5.52
C ASP A 41 6.43 -5.47 6.31
N PRO A 42 7.23 -4.51 5.82
CA PRO A 42 8.37 -3.99 6.59
C PRO A 42 7.93 -3.27 7.88
N ILE A 43 6.86 -2.48 7.87
CA ILE A 43 6.35 -1.83 9.09
C ILE A 43 5.97 -2.88 10.14
N TYR A 44 5.31 -3.96 9.71
CA TYR A 44 4.87 -5.04 10.59
C TYR A 44 6.02 -5.73 11.32
N VAL A 45 7.19 -5.86 10.67
CA VAL A 45 8.38 -6.49 11.27
C VAL A 45 9.38 -5.49 11.84
N GLY A 46 9.09 -4.18 11.80
CA GLY A 46 9.96 -3.13 12.33
C GLY A 46 11.11 -2.72 11.41
N SER A 47 11.00 -3.01 10.11
CA SER A 47 11.93 -2.57 9.06
C SER A 47 11.42 -1.28 8.41
N VAL A 48 12.31 -0.35 8.08
CA VAL A 48 11.97 0.91 7.42
C VAL A 48 11.56 0.66 5.96
N PRO A 49 10.35 1.05 5.54
CA PRO A 49 9.95 0.97 4.16
C PRO A 49 10.66 2.03 3.31
N VAL A 50 11.27 1.60 2.21
CA VAL A 50 11.75 2.46 1.13
C VAL A 50 10.79 2.27 -0.04
N TYR A 51 9.89 3.23 -0.22
CA TYR A 51 8.63 3.02 -0.95
C TYR A 51 8.51 3.91 -2.19
N ALA A 52 7.89 3.37 -3.23
CA ALA A 52 7.41 4.10 -4.40
C ALA A 52 6.16 3.41 -4.93
N GLY A 53 5.06 4.15 -5.11
CA GLY A 53 3.78 3.57 -5.49
C GLY A 53 2.67 4.62 -5.47
N ASP A 54 1.79 4.58 -4.49
CA ASP A 54 0.73 5.57 -4.30
C ASP A 54 1.32 6.93 -3.90
N PRO A 55 1.16 8.00 -4.72
CA PRO A 55 1.56 9.37 -4.34
C PRO A 55 0.83 9.91 -3.10
N MET A 56 -0.21 9.22 -2.64
CA MET A 56 -1.03 9.59 -1.49
C MET A 56 -0.86 8.63 -0.31
N ALA A 57 0.20 7.80 -0.29
CA ALA A 57 0.49 6.87 0.80
C ALA A 57 0.53 7.53 2.19
N SER A 58 1.01 8.78 2.27
CA SER A 58 1.07 9.58 3.51
C SER A 58 -0.29 9.93 4.12
N LYS A 59 -1.40 9.69 3.40
CA LYS A 59 -2.75 9.77 3.97
C LYS A 59 -3.09 8.60 4.89
N TRP A 60 -2.44 7.46 4.68
CA TRP A 60 -2.74 6.21 5.37
C TRP A 60 -1.64 5.83 6.36
N ILE A 61 -0.40 6.23 6.07
CA ILE A 61 0.79 5.91 6.84
C ILE A 61 1.44 7.22 7.25
N HIS A 62 1.93 7.31 8.48
CA HIS A 62 2.64 8.50 8.94
C HIS A 62 3.81 8.82 7.98
N LYS A 63 3.91 10.06 7.51
CA LYS A 63 4.89 10.48 6.48
C LYS A 63 6.35 10.23 6.87
N ASP A 64 6.63 10.14 8.17
CA ASP A 64 7.97 9.90 8.71
C ASP A 64 8.18 8.42 9.10
N ALA A 65 7.22 7.53 8.81
CA ALA A 65 7.31 6.08 9.02
C ALA A 65 7.71 5.32 7.73
N PHE A 66 8.13 6.03 6.68
CA PHE A 66 8.72 5.46 5.47
C PHE A 66 9.55 6.51 4.71
N ILE A 67 10.39 6.04 3.78
CA ILE A 67 11.13 6.88 2.84
C ILE A 67 10.35 6.90 1.52
N ASP A 68 9.75 8.05 1.19
CA ASP A 68 9.03 8.26 -0.06
C ASP A 68 9.98 8.59 -1.22
N CYS A 69 10.20 7.63 -2.11
CA CYS A 69 11.08 7.80 -3.26
C CYS A 69 10.44 8.53 -4.44
N LEU A 70 9.13 8.83 -4.41
CA LEU A 70 8.49 9.57 -5.51
C LEU A 70 8.85 11.06 -5.52
N LEU A 71 9.26 11.58 -4.35
CA LEU A 71 9.51 13.02 -4.14
C LEU A 71 10.98 13.35 -3.89
N LEU A 72 11.86 12.34 -3.89
CA LEU A 72 13.26 12.48 -3.48
C LEU A 72 14.22 12.04 -4.58
N GLU A 73 15.33 12.77 -4.68
CA GLU A 73 16.44 12.38 -5.53
C GLU A 73 17.23 11.22 -4.90
N PRO A 74 17.94 10.39 -5.70
CA PRO A 74 18.70 9.25 -5.19
C PRO A 74 19.69 9.58 -4.06
N ALA A 75 20.32 10.76 -4.09
CA ALA A 75 21.23 11.21 -3.04
C ALA A 75 20.50 11.49 -1.72
N GLU A 76 19.28 12.01 -1.77
CA GLU A 76 18.45 12.28 -0.59
C GLU A 76 17.91 10.98 0.02
N ILE A 77 17.54 10.02 -0.83
CA ILE A 77 17.15 8.67 -0.39
C ILE A 77 18.30 8.03 0.37
N LEU A 78 19.52 8.07 -0.18
CA LEU A 78 20.71 7.53 0.48
C LEU A 78 20.98 8.20 1.83
N HIS A 79 20.87 9.53 1.88
CA HIS A 79 21.04 10.28 3.13
C HIS A 79 20.02 9.84 4.20
N ARG A 80 18.74 9.66 3.83
CA ARG A 80 17.70 9.20 4.76
C ARG A 80 17.92 7.78 5.26
N ILE A 81 18.41 6.87 4.40
CA ILE A 81 18.77 5.50 4.82
C ILE A 81 19.90 5.54 5.87
N GLN A 82 20.88 6.43 5.68
CA GLN A 82 22.00 6.61 6.62
C GLN A 82 21.59 7.27 7.94
N ALA A 83 20.54 8.10 7.96
CA ALA A 83 20.03 8.81 9.12
C ALA A 83 18.81 8.13 9.78
N SER A 84 18.79 6.79 9.85
CA SER A 84 17.57 6.00 10.10
C SER A 84 17.16 5.80 11.56
N ASP A 85 17.96 6.21 12.55
CA ASP A 85 17.68 5.97 13.99
C ASP A 85 16.32 6.52 14.46
N GLU A 86 15.94 7.71 14.00
CA GLU A 86 14.64 8.32 14.33
C GLU A 86 13.49 7.64 13.57
N LEU A 87 13.72 7.28 12.31
CA LEU A 87 12.76 6.58 11.46
C LEU A 87 12.38 5.21 12.05
N MET A 88 13.36 4.46 12.56
CA MET A 88 13.13 3.14 13.19
C MET A 88 12.21 3.22 14.42
N LYS A 89 12.30 4.29 15.21
CA LYS A 89 11.41 4.51 16.37
C LYS A 89 9.97 4.76 15.91
N LEU A 90 9.79 5.55 14.86
CA LEU A 90 8.48 5.86 14.31
C LEU A 90 7.84 4.65 13.64
N VAL A 91 8.61 3.84 12.92
CA VAL A 91 8.14 2.56 12.38
C VAL A 91 7.68 1.63 13.50
N SER A 92 8.43 1.57 14.60
CA SER A 92 8.05 0.76 15.78
C SER A 92 6.75 1.25 16.42
N ALA A 93 6.52 2.56 16.50
CA ALA A 93 5.26 3.12 16.97
C ALA A 93 4.10 2.86 15.98
N GLN A 94 4.36 3.02 14.68
CA GLN A 94 3.37 2.78 13.62
C GLN A 94 2.93 1.31 13.58
N ARG A 95 3.85 0.38 13.87
CA ARG A 95 3.58 -1.06 13.95
C ARG A 95 2.43 -1.38 14.92
N GLU A 96 2.36 -0.67 16.04
CA GLU A 96 1.32 -0.89 17.07
C GLU A 96 -0.07 -0.37 16.63
N SER A 97 -0.13 0.48 15.61
CA SER A 97 -1.35 1.11 15.09
C SER A 97 -1.56 0.87 13.59
N LEU A 98 -1.05 -0.24 13.06
CA LEU A 98 -1.09 -0.58 11.63
C LEU A 98 -2.51 -0.72 11.06
N SER A 99 -3.49 -1.07 11.90
CA SER A 99 -4.87 -1.24 11.47
C SER A 99 -5.58 0.11 11.40
N LEU A 100 -6.01 0.51 10.20
CA LEU A 100 -6.84 1.71 9.99
C LEU A 100 -8.20 1.62 10.69
N VAL A 101 -8.69 0.40 10.90
CA VAL A 101 -9.98 0.08 11.51
C VAL A 101 -9.85 -1.24 12.28
N SER A 102 -10.71 -1.46 13.28
CA SER A 102 -10.79 -2.76 13.94
C SER A 102 -11.42 -3.81 13.01
N PHE A 103 -11.24 -5.10 13.35
CA PHE A 103 -11.93 -6.18 12.65
C PHE A 103 -13.46 -6.01 12.71
N GLU A 104 -13.98 -5.63 13.88
CA GLU A 104 -15.41 -5.38 14.09
C GLU A 104 -15.92 -4.26 13.19
N GLU A 105 -15.19 -3.14 13.13
CA GLU A 105 -15.56 -2.02 12.25
C GLU A 105 -15.49 -2.41 10.76
N MET A 106 -14.47 -3.17 10.34
CA MET A 106 -14.39 -3.66 8.97
C MET A 106 -15.56 -4.61 8.65
N SER A 107 -15.86 -5.53 9.55
CA SER A 107 -16.99 -6.46 9.42
C SER A 107 -18.32 -5.70 9.27
N ASP A 108 -18.56 -4.70 10.12
CA ASP A 108 -19.75 -3.86 10.07
C ASP A 108 -19.85 -3.07 8.77
N ARG A 109 -18.74 -2.52 8.27
CA ARG A 109 -18.68 -1.83 6.97
C ARG A 109 -19.05 -2.77 5.83
N ILE A 110 -18.54 -4.00 5.83
CA ILE A 110 -18.86 -5.03 4.83
C ILE A 110 -20.33 -5.44 4.93
N ALA A 111 -20.84 -5.69 6.14
CA ALA A 111 -22.24 -6.04 6.36
C ALA A 111 -23.19 -4.92 5.87
N SER A 112 -22.87 -3.67 6.22
CA SER A 112 -23.61 -2.49 5.79
C SER A 112 -23.60 -2.31 4.27
N PHE A 113 -22.44 -2.55 3.62
CA PHE A 113 -22.33 -2.56 2.17
C PHE A 113 -23.20 -3.65 1.54
N ASN A 114 -23.13 -4.88 2.05
CA ASN A 114 -23.94 -6.00 1.57
C ASN A 114 -25.43 -5.71 1.71
N ALA A 115 -25.88 -5.18 2.84
CA ALA A 115 -27.28 -4.82 3.05
C ALA A 115 -27.77 -3.77 2.02
N ARG A 116 -26.95 -2.75 1.72
CA ARG A 116 -27.27 -1.75 0.69
C ARG A 116 -27.37 -2.37 -0.71
N VAL A 117 -26.47 -3.28 -1.05
CA VAL A 117 -26.51 -4.00 -2.34
C VAL A 117 -27.77 -4.86 -2.43
N THR A 118 -28.09 -5.63 -1.40
CA THR A 118 -29.30 -6.47 -1.36
C THR A 118 -30.57 -5.62 -1.48
N ALA A 119 -30.67 -4.51 -0.74
CA ALA A 119 -31.81 -3.60 -0.81
C ALA A 119 -31.96 -2.97 -2.21
N SER A 120 -30.85 -2.56 -2.85
CA SER A 120 -30.86 -2.03 -4.21
C SER A 120 -31.32 -3.06 -5.26
N VAL A 121 -30.97 -4.33 -5.07
CA VAL A 121 -31.42 -5.41 -5.96
C VAL A 121 -32.92 -5.69 -5.74
N ALA A 122 -33.36 -5.76 -4.48
CA ALA A 122 -34.75 -6.05 -4.12
C ALA A 122 -35.72 -4.93 -4.56
N SER A 123 -35.29 -3.67 -4.54
CA SER A 123 -36.10 -2.52 -4.99
C SER A 123 -36.24 -2.42 -6.51
N GLY A 124 -35.61 -3.32 -7.28
CA GLY A 124 -35.62 -3.27 -8.73
C GLY A 124 -34.88 -2.06 -9.31
N GLN A 125 -34.06 -1.36 -8.52
CA GLN A 125 -33.14 -0.34 -9.04
C GLN A 125 -32.15 -1.03 -9.98
N GLN A 126 -32.42 -0.96 -11.28
CA GLN A 126 -31.45 -1.33 -12.29
C GLN A 126 -30.22 -0.42 -12.16
N ARG A 127 -29.04 -0.98 -12.45
CA ARG A 127 -27.82 -0.17 -12.65
C ARG A 127 -28.19 1.02 -13.55
N PRO A 128 -27.80 2.26 -13.21
CA PRO A 128 -28.01 3.39 -14.09
C PRO A 128 -27.47 3.02 -15.48
N GLN A 129 -28.37 2.92 -16.47
CA GLN A 129 -27.98 2.71 -17.86
C GLN A 129 -27.19 3.95 -18.28
N GLY A 130 -25.86 3.87 -18.22
CA GLY A 130 -24.98 5.01 -18.46
C GLY A 130 -23.63 4.95 -17.75
N LEU A 131 -23.50 4.22 -16.62
CA LEU A 131 -22.20 4.09 -15.93
C LEU A 131 -21.22 3.19 -16.68
N VAL A 132 -21.71 2.09 -17.27
CA VAL A 132 -20.91 1.25 -18.18
C VAL A 132 -20.52 2.06 -19.43
N SER A 133 -21.41 2.91 -19.93
CA SER A 133 -21.15 3.79 -21.07
C SER A 133 -20.08 4.85 -20.75
N ARG A 134 -20.09 5.44 -19.54
CA ARG A 134 -19.05 6.37 -19.07
C ARG A 134 -17.72 5.66 -18.80
N ALA A 135 -17.72 4.50 -18.16
CA ALA A 135 -16.51 3.72 -17.93
C ALA A 135 -15.87 3.25 -19.26
N LEU A 136 -16.68 2.79 -20.22
CA LEU A 136 -16.24 2.47 -21.58
C LEU A 136 -15.80 3.70 -22.36
N ALA A 137 -16.43 4.86 -22.18
CA ALA A 137 -15.99 6.12 -22.80
C ALA A 137 -14.65 6.60 -22.24
N VAL A 138 -14.42 6.46 -20.93
CA VAL A 138 -13.13 6.78 -20.28
C VAL A 138 -12.04 5.79 -20.74
N LEU A 139 -12.36 4.50 -20.83
CA LEU A 139 -11.44 3.48 -21.35
C LEU A 139 -11.12 3.70 -22.84
N ARG A 140 -12.12 4.01 -23.68
CA ARG A 140 -11.92 4.36 -25.10
C ARG A 140 -11.12 5.66 -25.29
N HIS A 141 -11.33 6.67 -24.45
CA HIS A 141 -10.53 7.89 -24.51
C HIS A 141 -9.07 7.60 -24.14
N SER A 142 -8.83 6.68 -23.20
CA SER A 142 -7.47 6.32 -22.77
C SER A 142 -6.74 5.48 -23.82
N LEU A 143 -7.46 4.64 -24.58
CA LEU A 143 -6.91 3.80 -25.65
C LEU A 143 -6.67 4.55 -26.99
N ASN A 144 -7.26 5.74 -27.17
CA ASN A 144 -7.11 6.54 -28.38
C ASN A 144 -6.13 7.73 -28.21
N ARG A 145 -5.36 7.76 -27.11
CA ARG A 145 -4.27 8.74 -26.88
C ARG A 145 -2.89 8.05 -27.00
N GLU A 146 -2.72 7.24 -28.04
CA GLU A 146 -1.41 6.85 -28.58
C GLU A 146 -1.22 7.49 -29.95
#